data_AF-A0A0S7EPD2-F1
#
_entry.id   AF-A0A0S7EPD2-F1
#
_cell.length_a   1.000
_cell.length_b   1.000
_cell.length_c   1.000
_cell.angle_alpha   90.00
_cell.angle_beta   90.00
_cell.angle_gamma   90.00
#
_symmetry.space_group_name_H-M   'P 1'
#
loop_
_entity.id
_entity.type
_entity.pdbx_description
1 polymer ?
#
loop_
_entity_poly.entity_id
_entity_poly.type
_entity_poly.pdbx_seq_one_letter_code
_entity_poly.pdbx_strand_id
1 'polypeptide(L)'
;TLKILATGHLGFPISPKVLKVEDRDSIPASVVFHITTQPQHGDIVNLGHENNSIDAFSQADIDDLNICYVLRGEENATMDLFHFSVEDNGGNKLNGQQFR
;
A
#
# COMPACT_ATOMS: atom_id res chain seq x y z
N THR A 1 -12.74 6.39 -2.99
CA THR A 1 -12.52 7.78 -3.43
C THR A 1 -11.54 8.43 -2.50
N LEU A 2 -10.74 9.39 -2.99
CA LEU A 2 -9.79 10.14 -2.16
C LEU A 2 -10.53 10.92 -1.08
N LYS A 3 -9.88 11.09 0.08
CA LYS A 3 -10.36 11.89 1.20
C LYS A 3 -9.22 12.74 1.75
N ILE A 4 -9.54 13.82 2.45
CA ILE A 4 -8.54 14.59 3.20
C ILE A 4 -8.07 13.75 4.39
N LEU A 5 -6.77 13.50 4.44
CA LEU A 5 -6.11 12.78 5.53
C LEU A 5 -5.81 13.72 6.70
N ALA A 6 -5.43 13.17 7.86
CA ALA A 6 -5.02 13.97 9.03
C ALA A 6 -3.81 14.88 8.75
N THR A 7 -3.01 14.53 7.73
CA THR A 7 -1.88 15.32 7.24
C THR A 7 -2.29 16.54 6.41
N GLY A 8 -3.58 16.69 6.07
CA GLY A 8 -4.11 17.73 5.19
C GLY A 8 -4.03 17.40 3.70
N HIS A 9 -3.31 16.34 3.32
CA HIS A 9 -3.22 15.89 1.93
C HIS A 9 -4.45 15.07 1.52
N LEU A 10 -4.76 15.06 0.21
CA LEU A 10 -5.70 14.10 -0.36
C LEU A 10 -5.05 12.71 -0.44
N GLY A 11 -5.80 11.69 -0.05
CA GLY A 11 -5.27 10.33 -0.12
C GLY A 11 -6.33 9.26 0.11
N PHE A 12 -5.88 8.02 0.11
CA PHE A 12 -6.72 6.83 0.24
C PHE A 12 -6.07 5.80 1.16
N PRO A 13 -6.63 5.56 2.35
CA PRO A 13 -6.15 4.50 3.23
C PRO A 13 -6.37 3.14 2.61
N ILE A 14 -5.28 2.38 2.54
CA ILE A 14 -5.30 1.01 2.07
C ILE A 14 -5.59 0.14 3.30
N SER A 15 -6.84 -0.30 3.40
CA SER A 15 -7.33 -1.13 4.51
C SER A 15 -7.51 -2.59 4.08
N PRO A 16 -7.69 -3.53 5.02
CA PRO A 16 -7.90 -4.94 4.70
C PRO A 16 -9.17 -5.21 3.88
N LYS A 17 -10.07 -4.23 3.81
CA LYS A 17 -11.29 -4.32 3.01
C LYS A 17 -11.04 -4.13 1.51
N VAL A 18 -9.92 -3.48 1.14
CA VAL A 18 -9.62 -3.09 -0.24
C VAL A 18 -8.37 -3.78 -0.78
N LEU A 19 -7.42 -4.13 0.08
CA LEU A 19 -6.27 -4.94 -0.26
C LEU A 19 -5.98 -5.91 0.89
N LYS A 20 -6.01 -7.20 0.59
CA LYS A 20 -5.70 -8.26 1.55
C LYS A 20 -5.15 -9.47 0.83
N VAL A 21 -4.09 -10.03 1.38
CA VAL A 21 -3.61 -11.38 1.06
C VAL A 21 -3.79 -12.24 2.29
N GLU A 22 -4.43 -13.39 2.11
CA GLU A 22 -4.59 -14.40 3.15
C GLU A 22 -3.70 -15.58 2.82
N ASP A 23 -2.91 -15.98 3.80
CA ASP A 23 -2.11 -17.17 3.76
C ASP A 23 -2.29 -17.95 5.07
N ARG A 24 -2.42 -19.28 5.00
CA ARG A 24 -2.87 -20.10 6.13
C ARG A 24 -1.72 -20.55 7.03
N ASP A 25 -0.51 -20.56 6.52
CA ASP A 25 0.71 -20.94 7.24
C ASP A 25 1.62 -19.74 7.57
N SER A 26 1.33 -18.56 7.03
CA SER A 26 2.01 -17.31 7.37
C SER A 26 1.22 -16.42 8.34
N ILE A 27 1.93 -15.70 9.21
CA ILE A 27 1.36 -14.61 10.00
C ILE A 27 1.29 -13.32 9.15
N PRO A 28 0.39 -12.37 9.43
CA PRO A 28 0.27 -11.14 8.62
C PRO A 28 1.59 -10.34 8.49
N ALA A 29 2.41 -10.33 9.53
CA ALA A 29 3.69 -9.64 9.53
C ALA A 29 4.74 -10.29 8.62
N SER A 30 4.57 -11.56 8.24
CA SER A 30 5.48 -12.27 7.33
C SER A 30 5.02 -12.26 5.88
N VAL A 31 3.86 -11.69 5.58
CA VAL A 31 3.36 -11.50 4.21
C VAL A 31 3.75 -10.09 3.76
N VAL A 32 4.74 -9.99 2.88
CA VAL A 32 5.34 -8.72 2.49
C VAL A 32 4.94 -8.36 1.06
N PHE A 33 4.39 -7.16 0.90
CA PHE A 33 4.12 -6.50 -0.36
C PHE A 33 5.36 -5.70 -0.77
N HIS A 34 5.85 -5.92 -1.98
CA HIS A 34 6.95 -5.18 -2.57
C HIS A 34 6.42 -4.39 -3.76
N ILE A 35 6.47 -3.05 -3.68
CA ILE A 35 6.07 -2.18 -4.77
C ILE A 35 7.14 -2.28 -5.87
N THR A 36 6.72 -2.76 -7.04
CA THR A 36 7.58 -2.95 -8.20
C THR A 36 7.51 -1.76 -9.15
N THR A 37 6.40 -1.03 -9.14
CA THR A 37 6.21 0.23 -9.86
C THR A 37 5.41 1.17 -8.97
N GLN A 38 6.01 2.30 -8.57
CA GLN A 38 5.37 3.33 -7.76
C GLN A 38 4.18 3.99 -8.50
N PRO A 39 3.23 4.59 -7.77
CA PRO A 39 2.21 5.43 -8.38
C PRO A 39 2.84 6.59 -9.16
N GLN A 40 2.16 7.04 -10.21
CA GLN A 40 2.64 8.16 -11.03
C GLN A 40 2.36 9.51 -10.39
N HIS A 41 1.22 9.64 -9.71
CA HIS A 41 0.63 10.90 -9.24
C HIS A 41 0.70 11.05 -7.71
N GLY A 42 1.10 10.00 -7.01
CA GLY A 42 1.20 10.00 -5.56
C GLY A 42 2.26 9.06 -5.04
N ASP A 43 2.23 8.88 -3.73
CA ASP A 43 3.18 8.06 -2.99
C ASP A 43 2.41 7.07 -2.12
N ILE A 44 2.94 5.86 -1.98
CA ILE A 44 2.50 4.94 -0.92
C ILE A 44 3.32 5.26 0.31
N VAL A 45 2.65 5.54 1.43
CA VAL A 45 3.29 5.92 2.69
C VAL A 45 2.83 5.00 3.81
N ASN A 46 3.70 4.78 4.79
CA ASN A 46 3.38 4.14 6.06
C ASN A 46 3.28 5.21 7.16
N LEU A 47 2.07 5.42 7.67
CA LEU A 47 1.74 6.41 8.71
C LEU A 47 2.26 6.03 10.10
N GLY A 48 2.63 4.77 10.31
CA GLY A 48 3.26 4.29 11.55
C GLY A 48 4.77 4.56 11.61
N HIS A 49 5.37 4.97 10.48
CA HIS A 49 6.79 5.33 10.35
C HIS A 49 6.93 6.79 9.89
N GLU A 50 8.15 7.22 9.55
CA GLU A 50 8.33 8.49 8.85
C GLU A 50 7.47 8.48 7.58
N ASN A 51 6.61 9.48 7.39
CA ASN A 51 5.62 9.63 6.30
C ASN A 51 6.26 9.79 4.89
N ASN A 52 7.32 9.05 4.61
CA ASN A 52 8.04 9.01 3.36
C ASN A 52 7.43 7.94 2.44
N SER A 53 7.71 8.09 1.14
CA SER A 53 7.40 7.07 0.15
C SER A 53 8.11 5.77 0.51
N ILE A 54 7.38 4.66 0.49
CA ILE A 54 7.89 3.32 0.83
C ILE A 54 7.83 2.40 -0.38
N ASP A 55 8.76 1.43 -0.43
CA ASP A 55 8.80 0.40 -1.47
C ASP A 55 8.27 -0.96 -0.98
N ALA A 56 8.02 -1.11 0.32
CA ALA A 56 7.49 -2.35 0.88
C ALA A 56 6.69 -2.12 2.16
N PHE A 57 5.72 -2.99 2.40
CA PHE A 57 4.91 -3.04 3.62
C PHE A 57 4.36 -4.46 3.84
N SER A 58 3.93 -4.78 5.04
CA SER A 58 3.36 -6.09 5.39
C SER A 58 1.83 -6.09 5.37
N GLN A 59 1.23 -7.29 5.39
CA GLN A 59 -0.22 -7.41 5.63
C GLN A 59 -0.59 -6.86 7.02
N ALA A 60 0.30 -6.98 8.02
CA ALA A 60 0.08 -6.38 9.33
C ALA A 60 -0.02 -4.84 9.28
N ASP A 61 0.80 -4.18 8.45
CA ASP A 61 0.71 -2.72 8.28
C ASP A 61 -0.62 -2.28 7.66
N ILE A 62 -1.18 -3.08 6.74
CA ILE A 62 -2.52 -2.85 6.19
C ILE A 62 -3.59 -3.08 7.28
N ASP A 63 -3.46 -4.16 8.05
CA ASP A 63 -4.38 -4.52 9.13
C ASP A 63 -4.44 -3.44 10.21
N ASP A 64 -3.30 -2.82 10.52
CA ASP A 64 -3.18 -1.70 11.46
C ASP A 64 -3.58 -0.34 10.85
N LEU A 65 -4.02 -0.31 9.59
CA LEU A 65 -4.42 0.89 8.85
C LEU A 65 -3.30 1.93 8.67
N ASN A 66 -2.05 1.48 8.66
CA ASN A 66 -0.89 2.35 8.51
C ASN A 66 -0.58 2.69 7.05
N ILE A 67 -1.05 1.90 6.09
CA ILE A 67 -0.73 2.11 4.68
C ILE A 67 -1.72 3.05 4.02
N CYS A 68 -1.19 4.06 3.33
CA CYS A 68 -1.99 5.05 2.63
C CYS A 68 -1.38 5.42 1.29
N TYR A 69 -2.22 5.60 0.28
CA TYR A 69 -1.87 6.39 -0.90
C TYR A 69 -2.04 7.88 -0.57
N VAL A 70 -1.07 8.71 -0.93
CA VAL A 70 -1.11 10.16 -0.79
C VAL A 70 -0.89 10.79 -2.16
N LEU A 71 -1.86 11.59 -2.60
CA LEU A 71 -1.76 12.33 -3.86
C LEU A 71 -0.76 13.48 -3.71
N ARG A 72 0.14 13.64 -4.69
CA ARG A 72 1.14 14.70 -4.67
C ARG A 72 0.56 16.01 -5.22
N GLY A 73 0.43 17.03 -4.38
CA GLY A 73 0.10 18.40 -4.80
C GLY A 73 -1.33 18.63 -5.32
N GLU A 74 -1.51 19.68 -6.15
CA GLU A 74 -2.79 20.07 -6.79
C GLU A 74 -3.10 19.24 -8.06
N GLU A 75 -2.63 17.99 -8.13
CA GLU A 75 -2.91 17.15 -9.30
C GLU A 75 -4.40 16.78 -9.35
N ASN A 76 -5.08 17.10 -10.44
CA ASN A 76 -6.42 16.59 -10.73
C ASN A 76 -6.35 15.18 -11.33
N ALA A 77 -5.53 14.31 -10.75
CA ALA A 77 -5.42 12.92 -11.18
C ALA A 77 -6.74 12.20 -10.84
N THR A 78 -7.43 11.73 -11.87
CA THR A 78 -8.67 10.95 -11.70
C THR A 78 -8.40 9.47 -11.40
N MET A 79 -7.14 9.05 -11.58
CA MET A 79 -6.71 7.68 -11.47
C MET A 79 -5.20 7.62 -11.28
N ASP A 80 -4.77 6.67 -10.45
CA ASP A 80 -3.38 6.28 -10.30
C ASP A 80 -3.35 4.77 -10.08
N LEU A 81 -2.18 4.15 -10.19
CA LEU A 81 -2.00 2.75 -9.85
C LEU A 81 -0.57 2.49 -9.45
N PHE A 82 -0.36 1.46 -8.65
CA PHE A 82 0.97 0.92 -8.40
C PHE A 82 0.97 -0.59 -8.65
N HIS A 83 2.14 -1.10 -9.03
CA HIS A 83 2.34 -2.54 -9.18
C HIS A 83 3.11 -3.08 -7.99
N PHE A 84 2.84 -4.34 -7.65
CA PHE A 84 3.52 -4.99 -6.55
C PHE A 84 3.65 -6.50 -6.76
N SER A 85 4.56 -7.10 -6.01
CA SER A 85 4.59 -8.53 -5.75
C SER A 85 4.34 -8.79 -4.27
N VAL A 86 3.97 -10.01 -3.93
CA VAL A 86 3.79 -10.47 -2.56
C VAL A 86 4.64 -11.70 -2.34
N GLU A 87 5.35 -11.75 -1.23
CA GLU A 87 6.17 -12.88 -0.82
C GLU A 87 5.95 -13.18 0.67
N ASP A 88 5.98 -14.46 1.02
CA ASP A 88 5.99 -14.92 2.39
C ASP A 88 7.31 -15.61 2.77
N ASN A 89 7.46 -15.96 4.06
CA ASN A 89 8.65 -16.68 4.55
C ASN A 89 8.71 -18.15 4.08
N GLY A 90 7.61 -18.71 3.59
CA GLY A 90 7.54 -20.05 2.99
C GLY A 90 8.08 -20.09 1.56
N GLY A 91 8.33 -18.92 0.96
CA GLY A 91 8.80 -18.76 -0.41
C GLY A 91 7.68 -18.73 -1.45
N ASN A 92 6.41 -18.65 -1.03
CA ASN A 92 5.32 -18.43 -1.96
C ASN A 92 5.38 -16.99 -2.50
N LYS A 93 5.17 -16.83 -3.80
CA LYS A 93 5.23 -15.52 -4.46
C LYS A 93 4.05 -15.28 -5.38
N LEU A 94 3.41 -14.12 -5.26
CA LEU A 94 2.45 -13.59 -6.22
C LEU A 94 3.08 -12.40 -6.93
N ASN A 95 3.30 -12.53 -8.23
CA ASN A 95 3.94 -11.49 -9.04
C ASN A 95 2.91 -10.74 -9.91
N GLY A 96 3.29 -9.55 -10.36
CA GLY A 96 2.51 -8.78 -11.36
C GLY A 96 1.15 -8.33 -10.87
N GLN A 97 0.98 -8.12 -9.56
CA GLN A 97 -0.23 -7.57 -8.99
C GLN A 97 -0.26 -6.06 -9.19
N GLN A 98 -1.46 -5.48 -9.17
CA GLN A 98 -1.67 -4.04 -9.27
C GLN A 98 -2.81 -3.59 -8.37
N PHE A 99 -2.73 -2.36 -7.88
CA PHE A 99 -3.79 -1.69 -7.13
C PHE A 99 -4.14 -0.37 -7.82
N ARG A 100 -5.43 -0.07 -7.98
CA ARG A 100 -5.99 1.06 -8.72
C ARG A 100 -7.19 1.67 -8.00
#